data_AF-A0A1Y5PWW0-F1
#
_entry.id   AF-A0A1Y5PWW0-F1
#
_cell.length_a   1.000
_cell.length_b   1.000
_cell.length_c   1.000
_cell.angle_alpha   90.00
_cell.angle_beta   90.00
_cell.angle_gamma   90.00
#
_symmetry.space_group_name_H-M   'P 1'
#
loop_
_entity.id
_entity.type
_entity.pdbx_description
1 polymer ?
#
loop_
_entity_poly.entity_id
_entity_poly.type
_entity_poly.pdbx_seq_one_letter_code
_entity_poly.pdbx_strand_id
1 'polypeptide(L)'
;MAENENVPPADWAQQLLAFWFDDHGMDDWYGGGPDFDAEVRELAEGWHEVLRSQPAEAFLTDPDTALAATILFDQVPRNIYRGHADAFATDSLARAIARGIVARGWHEDWPDERRQFACLPFQHSEDLADQRESLRLFAAFDDPMFQDYAQKHFDIVDRFGRFPHRNEALGRATRADEEAAIEEGKNW
;
A
#
# COMPACT_ATOMS: atom_id res chain seq x y z
N MET A 1 16.29 5.84 29.44
CA MET A 1 17.06 4.80 28.73
C MET A 1 16.10 4.06 27.80
N ALA A 2 15.74 4.66 26.68
CA ALA A 2 14.89 4.05 25.64
C ALA A 2 15.12 4.75 24.28
N GLU A 3 16.37 5.09 23.96
CA GLU A 3 16.70 5.83 22.72
C GLU A 3 17.07 4.90 21.55
N ASN A 4 16.97 3.57 21.72
CA ASN A 4 17.47 2.59 20.75
C ASN A 4 16.44 1.55 20.26
N GLU A 5 15.19 1.57 20.73
CA GLU A 5 14.19 0.54 20.36
C GLU A 5 13.49 0.81 19.02
N ASN A 6 13.60 2.02 18.45
CA ASN A 6 12.90 2.37 17.21
C ASN A 6 13.79 2.46 15.96
N VAL A 7 15.11 2.23 16.08
CA VAL A 7 15.98 2.26 14.89
C VAL A 7 15.81 0.94 14.13
N PRO A 8 15.37 0.96 12.85
CA PRO A 8 15.27 -0.26 12.07
C PRO A 8 16.62 -0.98 12.01
N PRO A 9 16.65 -2.31 12.17
CA PRO A 9 17.89 -3.06 12.03
C PRO A 9 18.40 -2.96 10.58
N ALA A 10 19.67 -3.27 10.34
CA ALA A 10 20.28 -3.13 9.02
C ALA A 10 19.59 -3.99 7.93
N ASP A 11 18.96 -5.08 8.36
CA ASP A 11 18.23 -6.07 7.57
C ASP A 11 16.70 -5.90 7.65
N TRP A 12 16.18 -4.74 8.10
CA TRP A 12 14.73 -4.50 8.23
C TRP A 12 13.93 -4.87 6.98
N ALA A 13 14.47 -4.60 5.80
CA ALA A 13 13.79 -4.89 4.53
C ALA A 13 13.62 -6.40 4.33
N GLN A 14 14.65 -7.18 4.66
CA GLN A 14 14.61 -8.64 4.56
C GLN A 14 13.64 -9.23 5.59
N GLN A 15 13.65 -8.71 6.81
CA GLN A 15 12.71 -9.12 7.86
C GLN A 15 11.27 -8.82 7.48
N LEU A 16 10.99 -7.63 6.94
CA LEU A 16 9.64 -7.27 6.50
C LEU A 16 9.17 -8.14 5.34
N LEU A 17 10.04 -8.43 4.36
CA LEU A 17 9.67 -9.31 3.25
C LEU A 17 9.46 -10.77 3.69
N ALA A 18 10.28 -11.28 4.61
CA ALA A 18 10.10 -12.63 5.16
C ALA A 18 8.79 -12.74 5.93
N PHE A 19 8.51 -11.77 6.82
CA PHE A 19 7.22 -11.67 7.48
C PHE A 19 6.08 -11.63 6.46
N TRP A 20 6.17 -10.76 5.47
CA TRP A 20 5.06 -10.53 4.55
C TRP A 20 4.79 -11.72 3.60
N PHE A 21 5.84 -12.39 3.10
CA PHE A 21 5.73 -13.39 2.02
C PHE A 21 6.04 -14.83 2.43
N ASP A 22 6.80 -15.05 3.50
CA ASP A 22 7.15 -16.39 3.95
C ASP A 22 6.27 -16.83 5.13
N ASP A 23 5.97 -15.91 6.05
CA ASP A 23 5.14 -16.18 7.23
C ASP A 23 3.64 -15.93 6.98
N HIS A 24 3.31 -15.03 6.04
CA HIS A 24 1.94 -14.62 5.72
C HIS A 24 1.60 -14.73 4.22
N GLY A 25 0.32 -14.61 3.90
CA GLY A 25 -0.19 -14.73 2.53
C GLY A 25 -1.50 -13.97 2.30
N MET A 26 -2.15 -14.24 1.17
CA MET A 26 -3.38 -13.55 0.75
C MET A 26 -4.49 -13.54 1.80
N ASP A 27 -4.64 -14.63 2.57
CA ASP A 27 -5.65 -14.71 3.63
C ASP A 27 -5.43 -13.62 4.70
N ASP A 28 -4.18 -13.33 5.05
CA ASP A 28 -3.84 -12.28 6.02
C ASP A 28 -3.86 -10.89 5.37
N TRP A 29 -3.27 -10.74 4.18
CA TRP A 29 -3.16 -9.45 3.49
C TRP A 29 -4.53 -8.82 3.20
N TYR A 30 -5.51 -9.64 2.77
CA TYR A 30 -6.86 -9.18 2.43
C TYR A 30 -7.91 -9.48 3.50
N GLY A 31 -7.72 -10.52 4.32
CA GLY A 31 -8.61 -10.81 5.44
C GLY A 31 -8.38 -9.87 6.62
N GLY A 32 -7.11 -9.50 6.86
CA GLY A 32 -6.70 -8.66 7.97
C GLY A 32 -7.19 -9.19 9.32
N GLY A 33 -7.46 -8.26 10.25
CA GLY A 33 -8.04 -8.57 11.54
C GLY A 33 -7.12 -8.16 12.70
N PRO A 34 -7.66 -8.09 13.93
CA PRO A 34 -6.94 -7.52 15.06
C PRO A 34 -5.67 -8.29 15.43
N ASP A 35 -5.60 -9.59 15.16
CA ASP A 35 -4.41 -10.40 15.45
C ASP A 35 -3.28 -10.09 14.45
N PHE A 36 -3.57 -10.12 13.14
CA PHE A 36 -2.59 -9.74 12.11
C PHE A 36 -2.19 -8.25 12.22
N ASP A 37 -3.15 -7.35 12.47
CA ASP A 37 -2.87 -5.93 12.68
C ASP A 37 -1.93 -5.70 13.89
N ALA A 38 -1.99 -6.56 14.92
CA ALA A 38 -1.09 -6.50 16.07
C ALA A 38 0.32 -6.98 15.73
N GLU A 39 0.45 -8.07 14.97
CA GLU A 39 1.75 -8.59 14.50
C GLU A 39 2.45 -7.58 13.59
N VAL A 40 1.71 -6.98 12.65
CA VAL A 40 2.22 -5.91 11.77
C VAL A 40 2.69 -4.70 12.61
N ARG A 41 1.94 -4.32 13.65
CA ARG A 41 2.33 -3.21 14.53
C ARG A 41 3.61 -3.54 15.29
N GLU A 42 3.68 -4.70 15.91
CA GLU A 42 4.85 -5.13 16.70
C GLU A 42 6.12 -5.12 15.85
N LEU A 43 6.03 -5.58 14.59
CA LEU A 43 7.17 -5.61 13.69
C LEU A 43 7.56 -4.23 13.17
N ALA A 44 6.60 -3.47 12.63
CA ALA A 44 6.89 -2.42 11.65
C ALA A 44 6.50 -1.00 12.08
N GLU A 45 5.74 -0.80 13.17
CA GLU A 45 5.31 0.55 13.59
C GLU A 45 6.50 1.47 13.88
N GLY A 46 7.48 0.98 14.66
CA GLY A 46 8.69 1.73 14.96
C GLY A 46 9.50 2.08 13.72
N TRP A 47 9.57 1.16 12.76
CA TRP A 47 10.31 1.36 11.51
C TRP A 47 9.62 2.35 10.59
N HIS A 48 8.29 2.26 10.48
CA HIS A 48 7.47 3.22 9.74
C HIS A 48 7.70 4.64 10.24
N GLU A 49 7.62 4.85 11.55
CA GLU A 49 7.79 6.17 12.17
C GLU A 49 9.18 6.76 11.97
N VAL A 50 10.24 5.94 12.01
CA VAL A 50 11.60 6.42 11.76
C VAL A 50 11.87 6.68 10.27
N LEU A 51 11.42 5.79 9.39
CA LEU A 51 11.78 5.82 7.97
C LEU A 51 10.89 6.77 7.14
N ARG A 52 9.67 7.09 7.58
CA ARG A 52 8.72 7.96 6.83
C ARG A 52 9.21 9.38 6.55
N SER A 53 10.28 9.82 7.23
CA SER A 53 10.90 11.13 7.02
C SER A 53 11.97 11.14 5.92
N GLN A 54 12.37 9.97 5.42
CA GLN A 54 13.41 9.84 4.40
C GLN A 54 12.84 10.08 2.99
N PRO A 55 13.67 10.58 2.05
CA PRO A 55 13.26 10.73 0.66
C PRO A 55 13.10 9.37 -0.02
N ALA A 56 12.26 9.27 -1.05
CA ALA A 56 12.00 8.03 -1.78
C ALA A 56 13.29 7.39 -2.33
N GLU A 57 14.25 8.21 -2.76
CA GLU A 57 15.55 7.78 -3.31
C GLU A 57 16.37 6.96 -2.32
N ALA A 58 16.17 7.15 -1.00
CA ALA A 58 16.86 6.38 0.03
C ALA A 58 16.48 4.88 0.00
N PHE A 59 15.31 4.55 -0.56
CA PHE A 59 14.79 3.18 -0.65
C PHE A 59 15.01 2.54 -2.03
N LEU A 60 15.53 3.30 -3.00
CA LEU A 60 15.75 2.83 -4.38
C LEU A 60 17.19 2.34 -4.60
N THR A 61 17.73 1.63 -3.60
CA THR A 61 19.08 1.04 -3.64
C THR A 61 19.12 -0.28 -4.40
N ASP A 62 18.09 -1.10 -4.21
CA ASP A 62 17.93 -2.42 -4.79
C ASP A 62 16.43 -2.81 -4.81
N PRO A 63 16.05 -3.85 -5.58
CA PRO A 63 14.65 -4.23 -5.75
C PRO A 63 13.94 -4.63 -4.45
N ASP A 64 14.61 -5.36 -3.56
CA ASP A 64 14.01 -5.87 -2.32
C ASP A 64 13.79 -4.75 -1.31
N THR A 65 14.77 -3.86 -1.11
CA THR A 65 14.61 -2.69 -0.24
C THR A 65 13.46 -1.80 -0.73
N ALA A 66 13.32 -1.61 -2.04
CA ALA A 66 12.24 -0.79 -2.58
C ALA A 66 10.86 -1.44 -2.41
N LEU A 67 10.75 -2.76 -2.61
CA LEU A 67 9.51 -3.50 -2.38
C LEU A 67 9.12 -3.45 -0.90
N ALA A 68 10.08 -3.72 0.00
CA ALA A 68 9.86 -3.65 1.44
C ALA A 68 9.42 -2.24 1.88
N ALA A 69 10.06 -1.20 1.37
CA ALA A 69 9.67 0.18 1.66
C ALA A 69 8.27 0.50 1.12
N THR A 70 7.91 -0.03 -0.04
CA THR A 70 6.55 0.15 -0.59
C THR A 70 5.51 -0.48 0.34
N ILE A 71 5.72 -1.71 0.80
CA ILE A 71 4.86 -2.38 1.79
C ILE A 71 4.82 -1.59 3.11
N LEU A 72 5.97 -1.13 3.59
CA LEU A 72 6.09 -0.36 4.83
C LEU A 72 5.28 0.94 4.78
N PHE A 73 5.17 1.61 3.64
CA PHE A 73 4.50 2.91 3.53
C PHE A 73 3.10 2.86 2.92
N ASP A 74 2.72 1.74 2.30
CA ASP A 74 1.39 1.54 1.72
C ASP A 74 0.56 0.55 2.56
N GLN A 75 1.07 -0.64 2.84
CA GLN A 75 0.30 -1.69 3.50
C GLN A 75 0.28 -1.55 5.02
N VAL A 76 1.45 -1.45 5.65
CA VAL A 76 1.59 -1.35 7.12
C VAL A 76 0.67 -0.28 7.73
N PRO A 77 0.57 0.96 7.19
CA PRO A 77 -0.31 1.99 7.76
C PRO A 77 -1.80 1.62 7.71
N ARG A 78 -2.22 0.84 6.71
CA ARG A 78 -3.62 0.39 6.56
C ARG A 78 -4.00 -0.64 7.63
N ASN A 79 -3.04 -1.43 8.10
CA ASN A 79 -3.20 -2.32 9.25
C ASN A 79 -3.14 -1.54 10.58
N ILE A 80 -2.08 -0.76 10.80
CA ILE A 80 -1.82 -0.17 12.13
C ILE A 80 -2.64 1.11 12.42
N TYR A 81 -3.26 1.72 11.41
CA TYR A 81 -4.10 2.92 11.59
C TYR A 81 -5.49 2.75 10.97
N ARG A 82 -6.04 1.53 11.01
CA ARG A 82 -7.35 1.19 10.45
C ARG A 82 -8.44 2.20 10.86
N GLY A 83 -9.14 2.75 9.87
CA GLY A 83 -10.20 3.74 10.08
C GLY A 83 -9.72 5.16 10.46
N HIS A 84 -8.41 5.40 10.50
CA HIS A 84 -7.84 6.71 10.81
C HIS A 84 -7.14 7.34 9.59
N ALA A 85 -7.03 8.67 9.56
CA ALA A 85 -6.36 9.39 8.47
C ALA A 85 -4.89 8.95 8.28
N ASP A 86 -4.24 8.51 9.36
CA ASP A 86 -2.83 8.10 9.35
C ASP A 86 -2.56 6.88 8.46
N ALA A 87 -3.59 6.07 8.17
CA ALA A 87 -3.49 4.97 7.21
C ALA A 87 -3.10 5.41 5.80
N PHE A 88 -3.30 6.69 5.46
CA PHE A 88 -3.03 7.26 4.15
C PHE A 88 -1.88 8.27 4.17
N ALA A 89 -1.28 8.54 5.33
CA ALA A 89 -0.33 9.64 5.52
C ALA A 89 0.98 9.46 4.74
N THR A 90 1.35 8.22 4.43
CA THR A 90 2.57 7.87 3.68
C THR A 90 2.31 7.41 2.24
N ASP A 91 1.07 7.50 1.77
CA ASP A 91 0.68 7.10 0.39
C ASP A 91 1.53 7.81 -0.68
N SER A 92 1.87 9.10 -0.47
CA SER A 92 2.69 9.86 -1.42
C SER A 92 4.13 9.35 -1.51
N LEU A 93 4.72 8.93 -0.39
CA LEU A 93 6.05 8.33 -0.32
C LEU A 93 6.05 6.95 -0.98
N ALA A 94 5.07 6.10 -0.64
CA ALA A 94 4.90 4.79 -1.27
C ALA A 94 4.78 4.89 -2.79
N ARG A 95 3.96 5.83 -3.29
CA ARG A 95 3.84 6.09 -4.74
C ARG A 95 5.14 6.54 -5.38
N ALA A 96 5.92 7.39 -4.71
CA ALA A 96 7.21 7.84 -5.25
C ALA A 96 8.20 6.67 -5.38
N ILE A 97 8.23 5.76 -4.40
CA ILE A 97 9.05 4.54 -4.44
C ILE A 97 8.55 3.62 -5.55
N ALA A 98 7.23 3.37 -5.64
CA ALA A 98 6.62 2.56 -6.69
C ALA A 98 6.95 3.06 -8.10
N ARG A 99 6.87 4.38 -8.34
CA ARG A 99 7.35 4.97 -9.61
C ARG A 99 8.82 4.68 -9.87
N GLY A 100 9.65 4.73 -8.83
CA GLY A 100 11.07 4.38 -8.89
C GLY A 100 11.32 2.92 -9.28
N ILE A 101 10.51 1.99 -8.76
CA ILE A 101 10.51 0.56 -9.11
C ILE A 101 10.12 0.38 -10.58
N VAL A 102 8.99 0.96 -11.00
CA VAL A 102 8.48 0.85 -12.38
C VAL A 102 9.47 1.44 -13.38
N ALA A 103 10.03 2.62 -13.10
CA ALA A 103 11.00 3.27 -13.98
C ALA A 103 12.30 2.47 -14.18
N ARG A 104 12.64 1.57 -13.23
CA ARG A 104 13.80 0.69 -13.31
C ARG A 104 13.48 -0.70 -13.86
N GLY A 105 12.22 -1.00 -14.12
CA GLY A 105 11.77 -2.31 -14.59
C GLY A 105 11.87 -3.42 -13.54
N TRP A 106 12.14 -3.11 -12.27
CA TRP A 106 12.41 -4.12 -11.23
C TRP A 106 11.23 -5.09 -11.00
N HIS A 107 10.02 -4.59 -11.13
CA HIS A 107 8.79 -5.37 -11.00
C HIS A 107 8.50 -6.36 -12.14
N GLU A 108 9.21 -6.30 -13.27
CA GLU A 108 8.84 -7.06 -14.48
C GLU A 108 9.12 -8.58 -14.35
N ASP A 109 10.14 -8.95 -13.58
CA ASP A 109 10.55 -10.35 -13.36
C ASP A 109 9.99 -10.96 -12.06
N TRP A 110 9.17 -10.20 -11.31
CA TRP A 110 8.61 -10.67 -10.05
C TRP A 110 7.38 -11.56 -10.28
N PRO A 111 7.16 -12.58 -9.42
CA PRO A 111 5.88 -13.27 -9.38
C PRO A 111 4.76 -12.28 -9.02
N ASP A 112 3.55 -12.49 -9.54
CA ASP A 112 2.40 -11.61 -9.36
C ASP A 112 2.13 -11.30 -7.87
N GLU A 113 2.33 -12.28 -6.99
CA GLU A 113 2.22 -12.14 -5.53
C GLU A 113 3.08 -11.01 -4.95
N ARG A 114 4.29 -10.80 -5.48
CA ARG A 114 5.17 -9.68 -5.10
C ARG A 114 4.90 -8.44 -5.93
N ARG A 115 4.69 -8.62 -7.23
CA ARG A 115 4.50 -7.56 -8.22
C ARG A 115 3.35 -6.63 -7.86
N GLN A 116 2.25 -7.17 -7.34
CA GLN A 116 1.09 -6.39 -6.94
C GLN A 116 1.43 -5.27 -5.96
N PHE A 117 2.36 -5.51 -5.02
CA PHE A 117 2.69 -4.53 -3.98
C PHE A 117 3.46 -3.32 -4.53
N ALA A 118 4.10 -3.44 -5.69
CA ALA A 118 4.63 -2.29 -6.42
C ALA A 118 3.58 -1.56 -7.28
N CYS A 119 2.40 -2.16 -7.49
CA CYS A 119 1.31 -1.59 -8.28
C CYS A 119 0.23 -0.94 -7.40
N LEU A 120 -0.03 -1.49 -6.22
CA LEU A 120 -1.04 -1.04 -5.25
C LEU A 120 -0.96 0.46 -4.92
N PRO A 121 0.21 1.10 -4.74
CA PRO A 121 0.26 2.54 -4.47
C PRO A 121 -0.40 3.40 -5.56
N PHE A 122 -0.36 2.97 -6.83
CA PHE A 122 -1.06 3.64 -7.92
C PHE A 122 -2.57 3.45 -7.80
N GLN A 123 -3.00 2.21 -7.53
CA GLN A 123 -4.41 1.86 -7.30
C GLN A 123 -5.01 2.57 -6.09
N HIS A 124 -4.21 2.87 -5.08
CA HIS A 124 -4.63 3.61 -3.89
C HIS A 124 -4.65 5.13 -4.05
N SER A 125 -4.19 5.67 -5.19
CA SER A 125 -4.14 7.10 -5.44
C SER A 125 -5.52 7.67 -5.76
N GLU A 126 -5.85 8.85 -5.23
CA GLU A 126 -7.04 9.60 -5.67
C GLU A 126 -6.75 10.48 -6.91
N ASP A 127 -5.64 10.22 -7.63
CA ASP A 127 -5.27 10.89 -8.88
C ASP A 127 -5.59 10.01 -10.10
N LEU A 128 -6.27 10.59 -11.10
CA LEU A 128 -6.73 9.85 -12.29
C LEU A 128 -5.58 9.36 -13.19
N ALA A 129 -4.45 10.06 -13.23
CA ALA A 129 -3.28 9.59 -13.99
C ALA A 129 -2.66 8.35 -13.32
N ASP A 130 -2.65 8.32 -11.99
CA ASP A 130 -2.20 7.14 -11.24
C ASP A 130 -3.15 5.95 -11.43
N GLN A 131 -4.45 6.19 -11.48
CA GLN A 131 -5.41 5.12 -11.76
C GLN A 131 -5.22 4.53 -13.16
N ARG A 132 -4.91 5.35 -14.16
CA ARG A 132 -4.57 4.84 -15.51
C ARG A 132 -3.28 4.04 -15.51
N GLU A 133 -2.29 4.45 -14.72
CA GLU A 133 -1.05 3.70 -14.57
C GLU A 133 -1.28 2.37 -13.85
N SER A 134 -2.15 2.36 -12.82
CA SER A 134 -2.62 1.14 -12.16
C SER A 134 -3.23 0.16 -13.16
N LEU A 135 -4.17 0.60 -14.00
CA LEU A 135 -4.75 -0.23 -15.07
C LEU A 135 -3.69 -0.79 -16.01
N ARG A 136 -2.73 0.05 -16.44
CA ARG A 136 -1.64 -0.38 -17.33
C ARG A 136 -0.77 -1.46 -16.69
N LEU A 137 -0.44 -1.32 -15.41
CA LEU A 137 0.41 -2.25 -14.67
C LEU A 137 -0.31 -3.58 -14.42
N PHE A 138 -1.55 -3.53 -13.94
CA PHE A 138 -2.32 -4.74 -13.63
C PHE A 138 -2.78 -5.51 -14.87
N ALA A 139 -2.88 -4.86 -16.04
CA ALA A 139 -3.17 -5.55 -17.31
C ALA A 139 -2.13 -6.62 -17.71
N ALA A 140 -0.94 -6.61 -17.08
CA ALA A 140 0.11 -7.58 -17.32
C ALA A 140 0.11 -8.75 -16.32
N PHE A 141 -0.90 -8.86 -15.46
CA PHE A 141 -1.06 -9.95 -14.49
C PHE A 141 -1.90 -11.08 -15.12
N ASP A 142 -1.57 -12.32 -14.78
CA ASP A 142 -2.23 -13.49 -15.34
C ASP A 142 -3.63 -13.72 -14.72
N ASP A 143 -3.79 -13.40 -13.43
CA ASP A 143 -5.07 -13.54 -12.74
C ASP A 143 -6.00 -12.33 -13.03
N PRO A 144 -7.16 -12.54 -13.67
CA PRO A 144 -8.13 -11.49 -13.95
C PRO A 144 -8.62 -10.75 -12.71
N MET A 145 -8.56 -11.38 -11.52
CA MET A 145 -8.95 -10.76 -10.26
C MET A 145 -8.24 -9.42 -10.05
N PHE A 146 -6.91 -9.35 -10.29
CA PHE A 146 -6.16 -8.11 -10.11
C PHE A 146 -6.61 -7.01 -11.08
N GLN A 147 -6.91 -7.39 -12.33
CA GLN A 147 -7.40 -6.47 -13.35
C GLN A 147 -8.78 -5.91 -12.97
N ASP A 148 -9.67 -6.77 -12.46
CA ASP A 148 -11.01 -6.38 -12.02
C ASP A 148 -10.95 -5.39 -10.85
N TYR A 149 -10.08 -5.62 -9.87
CA TYR A 149 -9.90 -4.68 -8.76
C TYR A 149 -9.31 -3.34 -9.22
N ALA A 150 -8.34 -3.35 -10.14
CA ALA A 150 -7.80 -2.13 -10.70
C ALA A 150 -8.88 -1.31 -11.44
N GLN A 151 -9.76 -2.00 -12.19
CA GLN A 151 -10.89 -1.36 -12.87
C GLN A 151 -11.89 -0.75 -11.89
N LYS A 152 -12.27 -1.47 -10.82
CA LYS A 152 -13.18 -0.94 -9.80
C LYS A 152 -12.64 0.32 -9.13
N HIS A 153 -11.34 0.34 -8.81
CA HIS A 153 -10.69 1.53 -8.23
C HIS A 153 -10.67 2.71 -9.21
N PHE A 154 -10.34 2.44 -10.48
CA PHE A 154 -10.39 3.45 -11.53
C PHE A 154 -11.80 4.05 -11.65
N ASP A 155 -12.84 3.21 -11.73
CA ASP A 155 -14.23 3.66 -11.92
C ASP A 155 -14.71 4.56 -10.78
N ILE A 156 -14.32 4.25 -9.54
CA ILE A 156 -14.65 5.10 -8.38
C ILE A 156 -13.93 6.44 -8.45
N VAL A 157 -12.63 6.46 -8.77
CA VAL A 157 -11.88 7.72 -8.85
C VAL A 157 -12.27 8.54 -10.08
N ASP A 158 -12.57 7.92 -11.21
CA ASP A 158 -13.07 8.61 -12.42
C ASP A 158 -14.42 9.28 -12.15
N ARG A 159 -15.30 8.59 -11.41
CA ARG A 159 -16.63 9.12 -11.06
C ARG A 159 -16.60 10.19 -9.97
N PHE A 160 -15.84 9.97 -8.89
CA PHE A 160 -15.92 10.81 -7.69
C PHE A 160 -14.71 11.74 -7.49
N GLY A 161 -13.61 11.48 -8.19
CA GLY A 161 -12.31 12.14 -8.00
C GLY A 161 -11.62 11.76 -6.69
N ARG A 162 -12.11 10.74 -5.99
CA ARG A 162 -11.67 10.30 -4.66
C ARG A 162 -12.25 8.93 -4.32
N PHE A 163 -11.84 8.36 -3.21
CA PHE A 163 -12.42 7.15 -2.61
C PHE A 163 -13.42 7.50 -1.50
N PRO A 164 -14.74 7.41 -1.74
CA PRO A 164 -15.71 7.84 -0.74
C PRO A 164 -15.67 7.04 0.57
N HIS A 165 -15.26 5.77 0.54
CA HIS A 165 -15.08 4.95 1.75
C HIS A 165 -14.03 5.53 2.72
N ARG A 166 -13.12 6.41 2.26
CA ARG A 166 -12.14 7.11 3.12
C ARG A 166 -12.69 8.39 3.75
N ASN A 167 -13.92 8.80 3.41
CA ASN A 167 -14.47 10.09 3.84
C ASN A 167 -14.46 10.27 5.36
N GLU A 168 -14.93 9.27 6.11
CA GLU A 168 -14.95 9.33 7.58
C GLU A 168 -13.54 9.47 8.16
N ALA A 169 -12.64 8.57 7.77
CA ALA A 169 -11.24 8.58 8.21
C ALA A 169 -10.53 9.91 7.90
N LEU A 170 -10.86 10.55 6.77
CA LEU A 170 -10.28 11.82 6.31
C LEU A 170 -11.09 13.06 6.73
N GLY A 171 -12.16 12.92 7.51
CA GLY A 171 -13.02 14.04 7.94
C GLY A 171 -13.74 14.76 6.81
N ARG A 172 -14.03 14.08 5.69
CA ARG A 172 -14.72 14.63 4.52
C ARG A 172 -16.23 14.43 4.63
N ALA A 173 -17.00 15.39 4.16
CA ALA A 173 -18.44 15.21 4.02
C ALA A 173 -18.77 14.21 2.90
N THR A 174 -19.65 13.25 3.21
CA THR A 174 -20.24 12.31 2.26
C THR A 174 -21.30 13.01 1.40
N ARG A 175 -21.22 12.78 0.08
CA ARG A 175 -22.20 13.27 -0.90
C ARG A 175 -23.35 12.28 -1.04
N ALA A 176 -24.51 12.74 -1.51
CA ALA A 176 -25.71 11.92 -1.62
C ALA A 176 -25.57 10.72 -2.58
N ASP A 177 -24.67 10.79 -3.56
CA ASP A 177 -24.43 9.74 -4.55
C ASP A 177 -23.26 8.81 -4.20
N GLU A 178 -22.65 8.98 -3.02
CA GLU A 178 -21.46 8.23 -2.58
C GLU A 178 -21.80 6.98 -1.73
N GLU A 179 -23.05 6.77 -1.29
CA GLU A 179 -23.41 5.66 -0.39
C GLU A 179 -23.04 4.28 -0.95
N ALA A 180 -23.35 4.00 -2.21
CA ALA A 180 -23.01 2.72 -2.84
C ALA A 180 -21.49 2.52 -2.96
N ALA A 181 -20.74 3.59 -3.25
CA ALA A 181 -19.29 3.56 -3.36
C ALA A 181 -18.60 3.38 -1.99
N ILE A 182 -19.22 3.86 -0.91
CA ILE A 182 -18.77 3.59 0.46
C ILE A 182 -18.91 2.11 0.78
N GLU A 183 -20.08 1.50 0.52
CA GLU A 183 -20.29 0.07 0.79
C GLU A 183 -19.38 -0.82 -0.06
N GLU A 184 -19.20 -0.50 -1.34
CA GLU A 184 -18.31 -1.25 -2.22
C GLU A 184 -16.85 -1.22 -1.72
N GLY A 185 -16.36 -0.04 -1.33
CA GLY A 185 -14.98 0.17 -0.91
C GLY A 185 -14.63 -0.36 0.49
N LYS A 186 -15.59 -0.88 1.27
CA LYS A 186 -15.29 -1.56 2.54
C LYS A 186 -14.58 -2.89 2.37
N ASN A 187 -14.61 -3.45 1.15
CA ASN A 187 -13.99 -4.72 0.82
C ASN A 187 -12.66 -4.54 0.05
N TRP A 188 -12.10 -3.34 0.08
CA TRP A 188 -10.84 -2.98 -0.60
C TRP A 188 -9.73 -2.75 0.42
#